data_AF-A0A820NF49-F1
#
_entry.id   AF-A0A820NF49-F1
#
_cell.length_a   1.000
_cell.length_b   1.000
_cell.length_c   1.000
_cell.angle_alpha   90.00
_cell.angle_beta   90.00
_cell.angle_gamma   90.00
#
_symmetry.space_group_name_H-M   'P 1'
#
loop_
_entity.id
_entity.type
_entity.pdbx_description
1 polymer ?
#
loop_
_entity_poly.entity_id
_entity_poly.type
_entity_poly.pdbx_seq_one_letter_code
_entity_poly.pdbx_strand_id
1 'polypeptide(L)'
;YDQEMAERNVERIKKAANSVLWVLENEEKTLNNNNNNEQRNNDAYDLMISYSWNDMDLAHKISDYLTANKHYNVWIDRDKMHGSIIDSMASAIESSNTILMCMSETYKRSENCKAEAEYARKRKRCIIPLMMREKYDPDGW
;
A
#
# COMPACT_ATOMS: atom_id res chain seq x y z
N TYR A 1 1.79 -5.93 -31.97
CA TYR A 1 2.24 -5.78 -30.57
C TYR A 1 1.36 -6.73 -29.78
N ASP A 2 1.88 -7.94 -29.54
CA ASP A 2 1.07 -9.17 -29.47
C ASP A 2 0.43 -9.45 -28.12
N GLN A 3 -0.84 -9.81 -28.16
CA GLN A 3 -1.66 -10.30 -27.05
C GLN A 3 -1.01 -11.49 -26.33
N GLU A 4 -0.28 -12.33 -27.08
CA GLU A 4 0.47 -13.49 -26.59
C GLU A 4 1.66 -13.10 -25.68
N MET A 5 2.28 -11.94 -25.94
CA MET A 5 3.35 -11.41 -25.09
C MET A 5 2.81 -10.88 -23.76
N ALA A 6 1.61 -10.26 -23.78
CA ALA A 6 0.93 -9.78 -22.58
C ALA A 6 0.51 -10.94 -21.66
N GLU A 7 -0.07 -12.00 -22.23
CA GLU A 7 -0.47 -13.20 -21.49
C GLU A 7 0.72 -13.90 -20.81
N ARG A 8 1.84 -14.03 -21.54
CA ARG A 8 3.09 -14.58 -20.96
C ARG A 8 3.64 -13.74 -19.82
N ASN A 9 3.52 -12.41 -19.89
CA ASN A 9 3.96 -11.52 -18.81
C ASN A 9 3.07 -11.66 -17.57
N VAL A 10 1.75 -11.74 -17.75
CA VAL A 10 0.80 -11.98 -16.66
C VAL A 10 1.10 -13.31 -15.95
N GLU A 11 1.38 -14.38 -16.69
CA GLU A 11 1.70 -15.70 -16.12
C GLU A 11 3.00 -15.67 -15.31
N ARG A 12 4.02 -14.95 -15.80
CA ARG A 12 5.29 -14.77 -15.06
C ARG A 12 5.09 -14.00 -13.76
N ILE A 13 4.26 -12.95 -13.79
CA ILE A 13 3.93 -12.15 -12.60
C ILE A 13 3.17 -13.01 -11.58
N LYS A 14 2.17 -13.77 -12.02
CA LYS A 14 1.42 -14.70 -11.15
C LYS A 14 2.35 -15.73 -10.51
N LYS A 15 3.26 -16.32 -11.28
CA LYS A 15 4.22 -17.30 -10.76
C LYS A 15 5.15 -16.68 -9.72
N ALA A 16 5.69 -15.48 -10.00
CA ALA A 16 6.53 -14.77 -9.04
C ALA A 16 5.76 -14.41 -7.76
N ALA A 17 4.53 -13.90 -7.89
CA ALA A 17 3.67 -13.57 -6.76
C ALA A 17 3.34 -14.80 -5.91
N ASN A 18 3.03 -15.94 -6.54
CA ASN A 18 2.76 -17.19 -5.84
C ASN A 18 4.00 -17.72 -5.10
N SER A 19 5.19 -17.61 -5.70
CA SER A 19 6.43 -17.99 -5.02
C SER A 19 6.74 -17.11 -3.82
N VAL A 20 6.53 -15.79 -3.93
CA VAL A 20 6.68 -14.85 -2.80
C VAL A 20 5.65 -15.15 -1.71
N LEU A 21 4.38 -15.36 -2.08
CA LEU A 21 3.32 -15.69 -1.14
C LEU A 21 3.63 -16.99 -0.38
N TRP A 22 4.14 -18.02 -1.06
CA TRP A 22 4.56 -19.26 -0.41
C TRP A 22 5.67 -19.05 0.63
N VAL A 23 6.65 -18.18 0.34
CA VAL A 23 7.70 -17.84 1.33
C VAL A 23 7.09 -17.15 2.54
N LEU A 24 6.23 -16.15 2.31
CA LEU A 24 5.55 -15.42 3.39
C LEU A 24 4.67 -16.32 4.25
N GLU A 25 3.89 -17.22 3.63
CA GLU A 25 3.06 -18.19 4.35
C GLU A 25 3.91 -19.14 5.21
N ASN A 26 5.11 -19.50 4.76
CA ASN A 26 6.01 -20.36 5.53
C ASN A 26 6.75 -19.61 6.63
N GLU A 27 7.14 -18.35 6.39
CA GLU A 27 7.66 -17.47 7.45
C GLU A 27 6.60 -17.18 8.51
N GLU A 28 5.35 -16.93 8.12
CA GLU A 28 4.23 -16.72 9.05
C GLU A 28 3.94 -17.98 9.88
N LYS A 29 3.99 -19.18 9.28
CA LYS A 29 3.93 -20.45 10.02
C LYS A 29 5.11 -20.64 10.97
N THR A 30 6.30 -20.20 10.57
CA THR A 30 7.52 -20.28 11.40
C THR A 30 7.46 -19.29 12.58
N LEU A 31 6.95 -18.07 12.35
CA LEU A 31 6.72 -17.04 13.36
C LEU A 31 5.62 -17.46 14.35
N ASN A 32 4.53 -18.04 13.84
CA ASN A 32 3.44 -18.54 14.69
C ASN A 32 3.86 -19.72 15.57
N ASN A 33 4.82 -20.55 15.13
CA ASN A 33 5.42 -21.60 15.96
C ASN A 33 6.41 -21.06 17.01
N ASN A 34 6.92 -19.84 16.84
CA ASN A 34 7.97 -19.25 17.68
C ASN A 34 7.48 -18.16 18.64
N ASN A 35 6.16 -17.94 18.78
CA ASN A 35 5.64 -16.88 19.66
C ASN A 35 5.76 -17.24 21.15
N ASN A 36 6.96 -17.00 21.70
CA ASN A 36 7.13 -16.37 23.00
C ASN A 36 7.18 -14.85 22.78
N ASN A 37 6.11 -14.16 23.18
CA ASN A 37 6.03 -12.73 23.49
C ASN A 37 7.12 -11.81 22.90
N GLU A 38 7.03 -11.51 21.60
CA GLU A 38 7.57 -10.25 21.09
C GLU A 38 6.43 -9.24 20.97
N GLN A 39 6.70 -8.05 21.49
CA GLN A 39 5.78 -6.94 21.61
C GLN A 39 5.28 -6.55 20.23
N ARG A 40 4.07 -6.99 19.87
CA ARG A 40 3.35 -6.45 18.71
C ARG A 40 3.36 -4.94 18.89
N ASN A 41 4.06 -4.22 18.00
CA ASN A 41 3.85 -2.79 17.90
C ASN A 41 2.35 -2.59 17.74
N ASN A 42 1.80 -1.68 18.53
CA ASN A 42 0.37 -1.48 18.68
C ASN A 42 -0.19 -0.71 17.46
N ASP A 43 0.22 -1.11 16.25
CA ASP A 43 -0.24 -0.55 14.99
C ASP A 43 -1.73 -0.88 14.86
N ALA A 44 -2.56 0.15 14.80
CA ALA A 44 -4.01 0.03 14.75
C ALA A 44 -4.51 -0.46 13.38
N TYR A 45 -3.69 -0.35 12.34
CA TYR A 45 -4.02 -0.69 10.96
C TYR A 45 -2.97 -1.59 10.31
N ASP A 46 -3.43 -2.52 9.50
CA ASP A 46 -2.54 -3.36 8.67
C ASP A 46 -1.96 -2.52 7.52
N LEU A 47 -2.80 -1.66 6.93
CA LEU A 47 -2.49 -0.90 5.73
C LEU A 47 -3.00 0.54 5.83
N MET A 48 -2.18 1.50 5.45
CA MET A 48 -2.60 2.85 5.09
C MET A 48 -2.61 2.97 3.56
N ILE A 49 -3.68 3.50 2.97
CA ILE A 49 -3.70 3.85 1.55
C ILE A 49 -3.41 5.34 1.39
N SER A 50 -2.26 5.64 0.80
CA SER A 50 -1.85 6.99 0.40
C SER A 50 -2.18 7.18 -1.08
N TYR A 51 -3.00 8.17 -1.41
CA TYR A 51 -3.51 8.39 -2.76
C TYR A 51 -3.75 9.87 -3.05
N SER A 52 -3.77 10.25 -4.34
CA SER A 52 -4.16 11.60 -4.76
C SER A 52 -5.68 11.71 -4.80
N TRP A 53 -6.26 12.83 -4.37
CA TRP A 53 -7.73 13.03 -4.44
C TRP A 53 -8.32 12.83 -5.85
N ASN A 54 -7.53 12.97 -6.91
CA ASN A 54 -7.94 12.70 -8.29
C ASN A 54 -8.14 11.20 -8.58
N ASP A 55 -7.61 10.32 -7.73
CA ASP A 55 -7.71 8.86 -7.83
C ASP A 55 -8.61 8.26 -6.71
N MET A 56 -9.38 9.10 -6.02
CA MET A 56 -10.26 8.74 -4.89
C MET A 56 -11.18 7.56 -5.19
N ASP A 57 -11.84 7.56 -6.34
CA ASP A 57 -12.78 6.51 -6.71
C ASP A 57 -12.12 5.12 -6.76
N LEU A 58 -10.89 5.05 -7.27
CA LEU A 58 -10.16 3.79 -7.38
C LEU A 58 -9.55 3.39 -6.03
N ALA A 59 -8.99 4.36 -5.29
CA ALA A 59 -8.43 4.12 -3.96
C ALA A 59 -9.50 3.59 -2.98
N HIS A 60 -10.71 4.16 -3.02
CA HIS A 60 -11.85 3.69 -2.24
C HIS A 60 -12.26 2.26 -2.60
N LYS A 61 -12.33 1.93 -3.90
CA LYS A 61 -12.63 0.56 -4.36
C LYS A 61 -11.58 -0.44 -3.88
N ILE A 62 -10.30 -0.07 -3.89
CA ILE A 62 -9.21 -0.91 -3.38
C ILE A 62 -9.38 -1.12 -1.87
N SER A 63 -9.62 -0.04 -1.11
CA SER A 63 -9.89 -0.13 0.33
C SER A 63 -11.07 -1.04 0.64
N ASP A 64 -12.21 -0.84 -0.02
CA ASP A 64 -13.42 -1.64 0.17
C ASP A 64 -13.15 -3.12 -0.15
N TYR A 65 -12.42 -3.41 -1.23
CA TYR A 65 -12.06 -4.77 -1.58
C TYR A 65 -11.17 -5.44 -0.53
N LEU A 66 -10.12 -4.75 -0.06
CA LEU A 66 -9.18 -5.26 0.95
C LEU A 66 -9.88 -5.53 2.28
N THR A 67 -10.75 -4.61 2.73
CA THR A 67 -11.49 -4.80 3.98
C THR A 67 -12.55 -5.90 3.85
N ALA A 68 -13.38 -5.88 2.79
CA ALA A 68 -14.50 -6.82 2.66
C ALA A 68 -14.09 -8.24 2.27
N ASN A 69 -13.06 -8.41 1.43
CA ASN A 69 -12.70 -9.72 0.88
C ASN A 69 -11.46 -10.33 1.53
N LYS A 70 -10.57 -9.51 2.09
CA LYS A 70 -9.29 -9.94 2.66
C LYS A 70 -9.19 -9.69 4.16
N HIS A 71 -10.19 -9.05 4.77
CA HIS A 71 -10.28 -8.80 6.21
C HIS A 71 -9.11 -7.96 6.76
N TYR A 72 -8.53 -7.09 5.93
CA TYR A 72 -7.51 -6.14 6.38
C TYR A 72 -8.15 -4.92 7.06
N ASN A 73 -7.52 -4.46 8.14
CA ASN A 73 -7.80 -3.17 8.76
C ASN A 73 -7.07 -2.09 7.99
N VAL A 74 -7.82 -1.37 7.16
CA VAL A 74 -7.28 -0.36 6.23
C VAL A 74 -7.64 1.05 6.71
N TRP A 75 -6.63 1.91 6.83
CA TRP A 75 -6.82 3.35 6.97
C TRP A 75 -6.81 4.02 5.60
N ILE A 76 -7.78 4.90 5.35
CA ILE A 76 -7.83 5.74 4.14
C ILE A 76 -8.55 7.05 4.46
N ASP A 77 -8.01 8.18 4.00
CA ASP A 77 -8.69 9.48 4.09
C ASP A 77 -9.86 9.52 3.10
N ARG A 78 -11.10 9.38 3.57
CA ARG A 78 -12.31 9.48 2.70
C ARG A 78 -12.94 10.87 2.71
N ASP A 79 -12.68 11.66 3.75
CA ASP A 79 -13.37 12.91 4.03
C ASP A 79 -12.60 14.15 3.52
N LYS A 80 -11.49 13.93 2.80
CA LYS A 80 -10.60 14.99 2.28
C LYS A 80 -10.18 15.93 3.39
N MET A 81 -9.56 15.36 4.44
CA MET A 81 -9.33 15.96 5.75
C MET A 81 -9.30 17.50 5.74
N HIS A 82 -10.34 18.14 6.30
CA HIS A 82 -10.38 19.58 6.52
C HIS A 82 -9.65 19.90 7.84
N GLY A 83 -8.38 20.34 7.78
CA GLY A 83 -7.63 20.73 8.99
C GLY A 83 -6.13 20.43 8.91
N SER A 84 -5.53 19.98 10.03
CA SER A 84 -4.15 19.52 10.09
C SER A 84 -4.00 18.18 9.36
N ILE A 85 -3.92 18.27 8.02
CA ILE A 85 -3.65 17.15 7.13
C ILE A 85 -2.37 16.46 7.60
N ILE A 86 -1.35 17.23 7.98
CA ILE A 86 -0.02 16.73 8.33
C ILE A 86 -0.02 15.87 9.61
N ASP A 87 -0.68 16.30 10.69
CA ASP A 87 -0.67 15.53 11.96
C ASP A 87 -1.48 14.25 11.84
N SER A 88 -2.63 14.33 11.16
CA SER A 88 -3.50 13.17 10.95
C SER A 88 -2.83 12.11 10.08
N MET A 89 -2.13 12.56 9.05
CA MET A 89 -1.33 11.76 8.14
C MET A 89 -0.11 11.14 8.84
N ALA A 90 0.59 11.90 9.67
CA ALA A 90 1.69 11.37 10.48
C ALA A 90 1.22 10.28 11.44
N SER A 91 0.07 10.50 12.09
CA SER A 91 -0.57 9.52 12.98
C SER A 91 -0.97 8.25 12.22
N ALA A 92 -1.55 8.38 11.02
CA ALA A 92 -1.91 7.24 10.18
C ALA A 92 -0.68 6.41 9.76
N ILE A 93 0.40 7.06 9.34
CA ILE A 93 1.66 6.41 8.98
C ILE A 93 2.28 5.69 10.19
N GLU A 94 2.21 6.31 11.37
CA GLU A 94 2.76 5.73 12.60
C GLU A 94 1.93 4.59 13.18
N SER A 95 0.63 4.56 12.86
CA SER A 95 -0.31 3.55 13.34
C SER A 95 -0.53 2.41 12.33
N SER A 96 0.23 2.38 11.22
CA SER A 96 0.07 1.40 10.15
C SER A 96 1.35 0.57 9.93
N ASN A 97 1.16 -0.72 9.69
CA ASN A 97 2.28 -1.64 9.37
C ASN A 97 2.85 -1.35 7.98
N THR A 98 1.96 -1.16 7.00
CA THR A 98 2.32 -1.00 5.59
C THR A 98 1.63 0.21 4.98
N ILE A 99 2.32 0.92 4.10
CA ILE A 99 1.79 2.03 3.33
C ILE A 99 1.64 1.58 1.87
N LEU A 100 0.40 1.52 1.38
CA LEU A 100 0.09 1.31 -0.02
C LEU A 100 0.11 2.66 -0.74
N MET A 101 1.10 2.86 -1.60
CA MET A 101 1.31 4.10 -2.33
C MET A 101 0.64 4.02 -3.71
N CYS A 102 -0.50 4.66 -3.89
CA CYS A 102 -1.24 4.71 -5.14
C CYS A 102 -0.59 5.69 -6.14
N MET A 103 0.40 5.21 -6.87
CA MET A 103 1.21 6.00 -7.80
C MET A 103 0.43 6.35 -9.06
N SER A 104 0.37 7.66 -9.33
CA SER A 104 -0.21 8.27 -10.51
C SER A 104 0.50 9.60 -10.82
N GLU A 105 0.24 10.15 -12.00
CA GLU A 105 0.73 11.49 -12.37
C GLU A 105 0.29 12.58 -11.38
N THR A 106 -0.93 12.47 -10.86
CA THR A 106 -1.51 13.40 -9.89
C THR A 106 -0.98 13.17 -8.48
N TYR A 107 -0.61 11.94 -8.15
CA TYR A 107 0.14 11.62 -6.94
C TYR A 107 1.52 12.26 -6.96
N LYS A 108 2.27 12.10 -8.07
CA LYS A 108 3.60 12.71 -8.27
C LYS A 108 3.57 14.22 -8.11
N ARG A 109 2.50 14.89 -8.56
CA ARG A 109 2.41 16.36 -8.50
C ARG A 109 1.93 16.91 -7.16
N SER A 110 1.28 16.08 -6.34
CA SER A 110 0.68 16.49 -5.06
C SER A 110 1.73 16.68 -3.97
N GLU A 111 1.80 17.87 -3.38
CA GLU A 111 2.76 18.18 -2.31
C GLU A 111 2.52 17.32 -1.06
N ASN A 112 1.25 17.09 -0.74
CA ASN A 112 0.86 16.25 0.39
C ASN A 112 1.31 14.79 0.19
N CYS A 113 1.11 14.25 -1.01
CA CYS A 113 1.48 12.86 -1.31
C CYS A 113 3.00 12.62 -1.21
N LYS A 114 3.82 13.62 -1.57
CA LYS A 114 5.28 13.52 -1.41
C LYS A 114 5.69 13.58 0.05
N ALA A 115 5.05 14.46 0.82
CA ALA A 115 5.28 14.56 2.26
C ALA A 115 4.93 13.24 2.97
N GLU A 116 3.84 12.58 2.57
CA GLU A 116 3.49 11.22 3.02
C GLU A 116 4.58 10.20 2.72
N ALA A 117 5.01 10.14 1.46
CA ALA A 117 6.02 9.21 0.99
C ALA A 117 7.36 9.39 1.73
N GLU A 118 7.83 10.63 1.84
CA GLU A 118 9.08 10.96 2.55
C GLU A 118 8.96 10.69 4.05
N TYR A 119 7.82 10.96 4.66
CA TYR A 119 7.60 10.69 6.08
C TYR A 119 7.57 9.19 6.36
N ALA A 120 6.84 8.41 5.57
CA ALA A 120 6.81 6.95 5.65
C ALA A 120 8.21 6.35 5.49
N ARG A 121 9.00 6.86 4.53
CA ARG A 121 10.39 6.47 4.31
C ARG A 121 11.27 6.80 5.52
N LYS A 122 11.14 8.02 6.09
CA LYS A 122 11.87 8.45 7.29
C LYS A 122 11.54 7.58 8.50
N ARG A 123 10.28 7.15 8.63
CA ARG A 123 9.82 6.22 9.66
C ARG A 123 10.12 4.75 9.35
N LYS A 124 10.79 4.45 8.23
CA LYS A 124 11.14 3.10 7.78
C LYS A 124 9.92 2.15 7.69
N ARG A 125 8.76 2.69 7.32
CA ARG A 125 7.56 1.89 7.10
C ARG A 125 7.70 1.07 5.82
N CYS A 126 7.05 -0.09 5.77
CA CYS A 126 6.99 -0.89 4.56
C CYS A 126 6.14 -0.12 3.53
N ILE A 127 6.69 0.14 2.34
CA ILE A 127 5.99 0.87 1.27
C ILE A 127 5.79 -0.08 0.10
N ILE A 128 4.52 -0.27 -0.30
CA ILE A 128 4.16 -1.05 -1.48
C ILE A 128 3.66 -0.06 -2.55
N PRO A 129 4.41 0.14 -3.65
CA PRO A 129 3.94 0.95 -4.77
C PRO A 129 2.84 0.22 -5.55
N LEU A 130 1.73 0.93 -5.81
CA LEU A 130 0.62 0.47 -6.63
C LEU A 130 0.38 1.43 -7.79
N MET A 131 0.59 0.95 -9.01
CA MET A 131 0.37 1.73 -10.23
C MET A 131 -1.12 1.88 -10.52
N MET A 132 -1.62 3.12 -10.50
CA MET A 132 -3.04 3.39 -10.72
C MET A 132 -3.43 3.49 -12.21
N ARG A 133 -2.44 3.53 -13.12
CA ARG A 133 -2.65 3.60 -14.57
C ARG A 133 -1.64 2.73 -15.33
N GLU A 134 -2.12 2.05 -16.37
CA GLU A 134 -1.37 1.05 -17.15
C GLU A 134 -0.16 1.62 -17.92
N LYS A 135 -0.15 2.93 -18.21
CA LYS A 135 0.91 3.61 -18.99
C LYS A 135 1.65 4.69 -18.20
N TYR A 136 1.55 4.69 -16.87
CA TYR A 136 2.38 5.57 -16.07
C TYR A 136 3.79 4.98 -16.00
N ASP A 137 4.81 5.74 -16.40
CA ASP A 137 6.22 5.37 -16.26
C ASP A 137 6.82 6.23 -15.15
N PRO A 138 7.13 5.66 -13.97
CA PRO A 138 7.62 6.43 -12.84
C PRO A 138 9.07 6.85 -13.07
N ASP A 139 9.27 8.08 -13.54
CA ASP A 139 10.57 8.73 -13.70
C ASP A 139 10.91 9.58 -12.45
N GLY A 140 11.40 8.90 -11.41
CA GLY A 140 11.64 9.50 -10.11
C GLY A 140 10.36 9.89 -9.38
N TRP A 141 10.53 10.58 -8.25
CA TRP A 141 9.50 11.46 -7.71
C TRP A 141 9.80 12.86 -8.26
#